data_AF-A0A1N6MWU4-F1
#
_entry.id   AF-A0A1N6MWU4-F1
#
_cell.length_a   1.000
_cell.length_b   1.000
_cell.length_c   1.000
_cell.angle_alpha   90.00
_cell.angle_beta   90.00
_cell.angle_gamma   90.00
#
_symmetry.space_group_name_H-M   'P 1'
#
loop_
_entity.id
_entity.type
_entity.pdbx_description
1 polymer ?
#
loop_
_entity_poly.entity_id
_entity_poly.type
_entity_poly.pdbx_seq_one_letter_code
_entity_poly.pdbx_strand_id
1 'polypeptide(L)'
;MNNDYKDEPSLATYINNRTYQYTAEIEITHFLQGKNYDGENIAIAYGRVFNDSQKRFEDGKEIITSPVVNPDTYKTDGYIKTQNSVYKIRGASENKESVP
;
A
#
# COMPACT_ATOMS: atom_id res chain seq x y z
N MET A 1 -28.60 30.66 22.16
CA MET A 1 -28.14 29.27 22.36
C MET A 1 -27.57 28.84 21.02
N ASN A 2 -26.25 28.89 20.88
CA ASN A 2 -25.58 28.53 19.62
C ASN A 2 -25.28 27.04 19.69
N ASN A 3 -26.07 26.23 18.99
CA ASN A 3 -25.80 24.82 18.82
C ASN A 3 -24.71 24.67 17.76
N ASP A 4 -23.45 24.78 18.18
CA ASP A 4 -22.30 24.30 17.42
C ASP A 4 -22.36 22.77 17.38
N TYR A 5 -23.22 22.23 16.51
CA TYR A 5 -23.16 20.83 16.12
C TYR A 5 -21.87 20.66 15.32
N LYS A 6 -20.85 20.10 15.96
CA LYS A 6 -19.63 19.66 15.29
C LYS A 6 -20.05 18.57 14.31
N ASP A 7 -19.82 18.79 13.02
CA ASP A 7 -19.99 17.77 11.99
C ASP A 7 -19.12 16.56 12.34
N GLU A 8 -19.74 15.53 12.91
CA GLU A 8 -19.12 14.23 13.11
C GLU A 8 -18.81 13.66 11.72
N PRO A 9 -17.55 13.28 11.43
CA PRO A 9 -17.19 12.76 10.12
C PRO A 9 -17.99 11.49 9.85
N SER A 10 -18.57 11.39 8.65
CA SER A 10 -19.39 10.25 8.25
C SER A 10 -18.62 8.93 8.44
N LEU A 11 -19.34 7.83 8.70
CA LEU A 11 -18.73 6.49 8.73
C LEU A 11 -17.95 6.19 7.44
N ALA A 12 -18.39 6.72 6.29
CA ALA A 12 -17.67 6.65 5.03
C ALA A 12 -16.34 7.42 5.06
N THR A 13 -16.28 8.59 5.71
CA THR A 13 -15.03 9.32 5.98
C THR A 13 -14.12 8.53 6.92
N TYR A 14 -14.67 7.86 7.95
CA TYR A 14 -13.89 7.03 8.88
C TYR A 14 -13.34 5.76 8.24
N ILE A 15 -14.11 5.14 7.34
CA ILE A 15 -13.68 3.98 6.54
C ILE A 15 -12.63 4.39 5.50
N ASN A 16 -12.81 5.54 4.82
CA ASN A 16 -11.79 6.13 3.94
C ASN A 16 -10.55 6.64 4.69
N ASN A 17 -10.67 6.95 5.99
CA ASN A 17 -9.56 7.30 6.88
C ASN A 17 -8.85 6.10 7.52
N ARG A 18 -9.20 4.86 7.15
CA ARG A 18 -8.17 3.81 7.08
C ARG A 18 -7.31 4.02 5.83
N THR A 19 -6.86 5.25 5.65
CA THR A 19 -5.72 5.57 4.79
C THR A 19 -4.59 4.79 5.42
N TYR A 20 -4.26 3.62 4.89
CA TYR A 20 -2.88 3.16 5.01
C TYR A 20 -2.06 4.35 4.55
N GLN A 21 -1.36 5.01 5.49
CA GLN A 21 -0.45 6.07 5.11
C GLN A 21 0.62 5.37 4.28
N TYR A 22 0.46 5.43 2.96
CA TYR A 22 1.42 4.87 2.04
C TYR A 22 2.74 5.53 2.37
N THR A 23 3.69 4.71 2.78
CA THR A 23 5.02 5.21 3.11
C THR A 23 5.73 5.69 1.84
N ALA A 24 5.39 5.06 0.71
CA ALA A 24 5.89 5.39 -0.63
C ALA A 24 4.96 4.80 -1.71
N GLU A 25 5.24 5.11 -2.96
CA GLU A 25 4.75 4.41 -4.15
C GLU A 25 5.79 3.39 -4.63
N ILE A 26 5.35 2.32 -5.28
CA ILE A 26 6.23 1.32 -5.91
C ILE A 26 5.75 0.96 -7.32
N GLU A 27 6.67 0.97 -8.28
CA GLU A 27 6.52 0.27 -9.56
C GLU A 27 7.10 -1.14 -9.41
N ILE A 28 6.25 -2.17 -9.36
CA ILE A 28 6.70 -3.55 -9.19
C ILE A 28 7.28 -4.04 -10.53
N THR A 29 8.56 -4.42 -10.52
CA THR A 29 9.25 -5.00 -11.68
C THR A 29 9.24 -6.53 -11.62
N HIS A 30 9.26 -7.11 -10.43
CA HIS A 30 9.17 -8.55 -10.22
C HIS A 30 8.53 -8.89 -8.89
N PHE A 31 7.85 -10.03 -8.79
CA PHE A 31 7.22 -10.51 -7.57
C PHE A 31 7.49 -12.01 -7.41
N LEU A 32 8.19 -12.39 -6.34
CA LEU A 32 8.50 -13.78 -6.01
C LEU A 32 7.60 -14.24 -4.88
N GLN A 33 7.00 -15.42 -5.03
CA GLN A 33 6.24 -16.11 -3.98
C GLN A 33 6.73 -17.56 -3.92
N GLY A 34 7.07 -18.03 -2.72
CA GLY A 34 7.65 -19.34 -2.52
C GLY A 34 7.76 -19.69 -1.05
N LYS A 35 8.71 -20.57 -0.71
CA LYS A 35 9.01 -20.95 0.66
C LYS A 35 10.38 -20.46 1.09
N ASN A 36 10.51 -20.01 2.34
CA ASN A 36 11.82 -19.76 2.96
C ASN A 36 12.50 -21.08 3.36
N TYR A 37 13.70 -21.01 3.95
CA TYR A 37 14.46 -22.18 4.41
C TYR A 37 13.71 -23.03 5.45
N ASP A 38 12.83 -22.40 6.24
CA ASP A 38 12.00 -23.04 7.26
C ASP A 38 10.71 -23.65 6.68
N GLY A 39 10.47 -23.51 5.37
CA GLY A 39 9.31 -24.04 4.68
C GLY A 39 8.05 -23.17 4.78
N GLU A 40 8.16 -21.96 5.33
CA GLU A 40 7.08 -20.99 5.46
C GLU A 40 6.88 -20.23 4.15
N ASN A 41 5.62 -19.91 3.84
CA ASN A 41 5.29 -19.12 2.66
C ASN A 41 5.83 -17.70 2.82
N ILE A 42 6.58 -17.24 1.82
CA ILE A 42 7.19 -15.92 1.77
C ILE A 42 6.95 -15.32 0.40
N ALA A 43 6.73 -14.01 0.37
CA ALA A 43 6.63 -13.25 -0.86
C ALA A 43 7.47 -11.98 -0.77
N ILE A 44 8.12 -11.61 -1.87
CA ILE A 44 9.03 -10.45 -1.95
C ILE A 44 8.75 -9.71 -3.26
N ALA A 45 8.66 -8.38 -3.19
CA ALA A 45 8.55 -7.53 -4.36
C ALA A 45 9.88 -6.87 -4.69
N TYR A 46 10.21 -6.84 -5.98
CA TYR A 46 11.26 -6.04 -6.57
C TYR A 46 10.60 -4.89 -7.30
N GLY A 47 11.19 -3.70 -7.21
CA GLY A 47 10.61 -2.56 -7.88
C GLY A 47 11.40 -1.29 -7.73
N ARG A 48 10.81 -0.21 -8.23
CA ARG A 48 11.32 1.15 -8.08
C ARG A 48 10.40 1.93 -7.15
N VAL A 49 10.98 2.58 -6.15
CA VAL A 49 10.24 3.37 -5.16
C VAL A 49 10.13 4.83 -5.59
N PHE A 50 9.02 5.47 -5.24
CA PHE A 50 8.75 6.88 -5.52
C PHE A 50 8.00 7.53 -4.36
N ASN A 51 8.04 8.85 -4.26
CA ASN A 51 7.25 9.61 -3.29
C ASN A 51 7.43 9.09 -1.85
N ASP A 52 8.64 8.67 -1.47
CA ASP A 52 8.90 8.12 -0.13
C ASP A 52 8.81 9.23 0.93
N SER A 53 7.70 9.22 1.66
CA SER A 53 7.37 10.18 2.73
C SER A 53 8.46 10.26 3.81
N GLN A 54 9.20 9.17 4.02
CA GLN A 54 10.27 9.09 5.01
C GLN A 54 11.64 9.48 4.46
N LYS A 55 11.74 9.81 3.16
CA LYS A 55 12.99 10.18 2.47
C LYS A 55 14.12 9.18 2.66
N ARG A 56 13.80 7.88 2.75
CA ARG A 56 14.79 6.80 2.86
C ARG A 56 15.43 6.49 1.52
N PHE A 57 14.69 6.75 0.45
CA PHE A 57 15.09 6.48 -0.92
C PHE A 57 14.78 7.67 -1.82
N GLU A 58 15.64 7.88 -2.81
CA GLU A 58 15.38 8.79 -3.93
C GLU A 58 14.37 8.17 -4.90
N ASP A 59 13.63 9.02 -5.61
CA ASP A 59 12.66 8.58 -6.62
C ASP A 59 13.33 7.77 -7.74
N GLY A 60 12.72 6.64 -8.08
CA GLY A 60 13.23 5.70 -9.07
C GLY A 60 14.28 4.72 -8.54
N LYS A 61 14.65 4.80 -7.26
CA LYS A 61 15.59 3.87 -6.65
C LYS A 61 15.05 2.44 -6.67
N GLU A 62 15.87 1.51 -7.15
CA GLU A 62 15.55 0.09 -7.13
C GLU A 62 15.64 -0.47 -5.70
N ILE A 63 14.60 -1.20 -5.28
CA ILE A 63 14.48 -1.81 -3.97
C ILE A 63 14.03 -3.26 -4.06
N ILE A 64 14.40 -4.03 -3.03
CA ILE A 64 13.83 -5.33 -2.70
C ILE A 64 13.09 -5.12 -1.38
N THR A 65 11.82 -5.48 -1.34
CA THR A 65 11.02 -5.28 -0.12
C THR A 65 11.36 -6.31 0.95
N SER A 66 11.04 -5.98 2.19
CA SER A 66 10.81 -7.02 3.20
C SER A 66 9.59 -7.89 2.82
N PRO A 67 9.35 -9.03 3.52
CA PRO A 67 8.26 -9.93 3.17
C PRO A 67 6.91 -9.23 3.05
N VAL A 68 6.22 -9.53 1.97
CA VAL A 68 4.89 -9.01 1.67
C VAL A 68 3.86 -9.79 2.49
N VAL A 69 3.01 -9.05 3.20
CA VAL A 69 1.99 -9.54 4.13
C VAL A 69 0.68 -9.87 3.40
N ASN A 70 0.38 -9.17 2.30
CA ASN A 70 -0.82 -9.37 1.47
C ASN A 70 -0.49 -9.92 0.06
N PRO A 71 0.29 -10.99 -0.08
CA PRO A 71 0.78 -11.44 -1.39
C PRO A 71 -0.33 -12.00 -2.31
N ASP A 72 -1.46 -12.42 -1.75
CA ASP A 72 -2.56 -12.99 -2.52
C ASP A 72 -3.54 -11.92 -3.02
N THR A 73 -3.57 -10.76 -2.36
CA THR A 73 -4.55 -9.69 -2.63
C THR A 73 -3.93 -8.39 -3.11
N TYR A 74 -2.59 -8.22 -3.11
CA TYR A 74 -1.96 -6.93 -3.41
C TYR A 74 -2.38 -6.28 -4.73
N LYS A 75 -2.69 -7.08 -5.76
CA LYS A 75 -3.17 -6.57 -7.06
C LYS A 75 -4.56 -5.97 -6.97
N THR A 76 -5.47 -6.63 -6.25
CA THR A 76 -6.84 -6.14 -6.03
C THR A 76 -6.87 -5.00 -5.02
N ASP A 77 -5.99 -5.06 -4.02
CA ASP A 77 -5.84 -4.03 -2.98
C ASP A 77 -5.21 -2.74 -3.53
N GLY A 78 -4.43 -2.84 -4.63
CA GLY A 78 -3.70 -1.71 -5.20
C GLY A 78 -2.46 -1.29 -4.40
N TYR A 79 -2.06 -2.07 -3.40
CA TYR A 79 -0.88 -1.82 -2.56
C TYR A 79 -0.22 -3.12 -2.11
N ILE A 80 1.09 -3.05 -1.81
CA ILE A 80 1.78 -4.09 -1.04
C ILE A 80 2.02 -3.59 0.39
N LYS A 81 1.69 -4.43 1.37
CA LYS A 81 2.03 -4.21 2.78
C LYS A 81 3.20 -5.12 3.14
N THR A 82 4.19 -4.56 3.81
CA THR A 82 5.29 -5.30 4.41
C THR A 82 5.27 -5.12 5.92
N GLN A 83 6.20 -5.73 6.64
CA GLN A 83 6.34 -5.52 8.08
C GLN A 83 6.56 -4.04 8.44
N ASN A 84 7.25 -3.28 7.60
CA ASN A 84 7.74 -1.94 7.95
C ASN A 84 7.18 -0.82 7.06
N SER A 85 6.45 -1.14 6.00
CA SER A 85 6.05 -0.16 4.99
C SER A 85 4.79 -0.59 4.27
N VAL A 86 4.07 0.39 3.73
CA VAL A 86 2.94 0.17 2.83
C VAL A 86 3.21 0.95 1.57
N TYR A 87 3.25 0.27 0.43
CA TYR A 87 3.55 0.87 -0.85
C TYR A 87 2.32 0.86 -1.75
N LYS A 88 1.88 2.03 -2.21
CA LYS A 88 0.87 2.12 -3.28
C LYS A 88 1.48 1.62 -4.58
N ILE A 89 0.81 0.72 -5.29
CA ILE A 89 1.31 0.24 -6.58
C ILE A 89 1.05 1.30 -7.63
N ARG A 90 2.10 1.76 -8.31
CA ARG A 90 1.98 2.69 -9.43
C ARG A 90 1.24 2.04 -10.59
N GLY A 91 0.30 2.77 -11.15
CA GLY A 91 -0.52 2.27 -12.26
C GLY A 91 -1.56 1.22 -11.86
N ALA A 92 -1.71 0.90 -10.57
CA ALA A 92 -2.93 0.25 -10.10
C ALA A 92 -4.08 1.23 -10.38
N SER A 93 -4.91 0.91 -11.36
CA SER A 93 -6.12 1.66 -11.65
C SER A 93 -6.87 1.84 -10.33
N GLU A 94 -7.05 3.09 -9.89
CA GLU A 94 -8.08 3.38 -8.90
C GLU A 94 -9.37 2.96 -9.60
N ASN A 95 -9.86 1.75 -9.30
CA ASN A 95 -11.21 1.36 -9.66
C ASN A 95 -12.12 2.27 -8.84
N LYS A 96 -12.30 3.50 -9.32
CA LYS A 96 -13.41 4.34 -8.94
C LYS A 96 -14.61 3.54 -9.38
N GLU A 97 -15.27 2.89 -8.43
CA GLU A 97 -16.63 2.40 -8.63
C GLU A 97 -17.39 3.55 -9.27
N SER A 98 -17.67 3.39 -10.56
CA SER A 98 -18.59 4.24 -11.27
C SER A 98 -19.95 3.80 -10.77
N VAL A 99 -20.44 4.47 -9.73
CA VAL A 99 -21.79 4.24 -9.23
C VAL A 99 -22.75 4.62 -10.37
N PRO A 100 -23.67 3.73 -10.78
CA PRO A 100 -24.64 4.00 -11.84
C PRO A 100 -25.62 5.13 -11.48
#